data_AF-A0A2D7ZG54-F1
#
_entry.id   AF-A0A2D7ZG54-F1
#
_cell.length_a   1.000
_cell.length_b   1.000
_cell.length_c   1.000
_cell.angle_alpha   90.00
_cell.angle_beta   90.00
_cell.angle_gamma   90.00
#
_symmetry.space_group_name_H-M   'P 1'
#
loop_
_entity.id
_entity.type
_entity.pdbx_description
1 polymer ?
#
loop_
_entity_poly.entity_id
_entity_poly.type
_entity_poly.pdbx_seq_one_letter_code
_entity_poly.pdbx_strand_id
1 'polypeptide(L)'
;MPIDVRVEDADLTGFSQPAKDALEKASQEFLHSVIAEANRLESSHNTGKGPPEVTQAMVSDAVVIQKRSVNQRKVPLYIKLLRILSAVLATASGFMYDADRLQSPIYMLVFIGCITATILLTTLSTMLE
;
A
#
# COMPACT_ATOMS: atom_id res chain seq x y z
N MET A 1 33.33 6.50 -1.10
CA MET A 1 33.49 7.11 -2.44
C MET A 1 32.14 7.65 -2.86
N PRO A 2 32.02 8.90 -3.33
CA PRO A 2 30.77 9.40 -3.89
C PRO A 2 30.40 8.61 -5.15
N ILE A 3 29.12 8.31 -5.32
CA ILE A 3 28.59 7.72 -6.55
C ILE A 3 28.20 8.88 -7.47
N ASP A 4 28.87 9.03 -8.61
CA ASP A 4 28.55 10.00 -9.66
C ASP A 4 27.80 9.27 -10.78
N VAL A 5 26.54 9.64 -11.02
CA VAL A 5 25.71 9.08 -12.09
C VAL A 5 25.58 10.15 -13.17
N ARG A 6 26.29 9.95 -14.29
CA ARG A 6 26.23 10.85 -15.45
C ARG A 6 25.31 10.28 -16.50
N VAL A 7 24.44 11.14 -17.02
CA VAL A 7 23.58 10.86 -18.17
C VAL A 7 24.18 11.57 -19.37
N GLU A 8 24.32 10.89 -20.50
CA GLU A 8 24.87 11.49 -21.72
C GLU A 8 23.87 12.50 -22.30
N ASP A 9 24.36 13.64 -22.79
CA ASP A 9 23.51 14.68 -23.36
C ASP A 9 22.75 14.20 -24.62
N ALA A 10 23.27 13.18 -25.31
CA ALA A 10 22.62 12.56 -26.46
C ALA A 10 21.27 11.93 -26.08
N ASP A 11 21.17 11.32 -24.88
CA ASP A 11 19.93 10.71 -24.38
C ASP A 11 18.89 11.76 -23.94
N LEU A 12 19.32 13.01 -23.76
CA LEU A 12 18.48 14.14 -23.37
C LEU A 12 18.05 14.99 -24.57
N THR A 13 18.19 14.48 -25.79
CA THR A 13 17.75 15.18 -27.00
C THR A 13 16.25 15.46 -26.92
N GLY A 14 15.86 16.74 -26.98
CA GLY A 14 14.47 17.18 -26.87
C GLY A 14 13.99 17.53 -25.45
N PHE A 15 14.83 17.36 -24.43
CA PHE A 15 14.53 17.81 -23.07
C PHE A 15 14.77 19.32 -22.95
N SER A 16 13.76 20.06 -22.50
CA SER A 16 13.94 21.44 -22.06
C SER A 16 14.73 21.50 -20.75
N GLN A 17 15.32 22.66 -20.42
CA GLN A 17 16.05 22.79 -19.15
C GLN A 17 15.19 22.43 -17.92
N PRO A 18 13.93 22.88 -17.79
CA PRO A 18 13.07 22.45 -16.69
C PRO A 18 12.80 20.94 -16.66
N ALA A 19 12.77 20.27 -17.82
CA ALA A 19 12.61 18.82 -17.89
C ALA A 19 13.87 18.09 -17.40
N LYS A 20 15.06 18.62 -17.72
CA LYS A 20 16.33 18.12 -17.18
C LYS A 20 16.39 18.27 -15.67
N ASP A 21 16.01 19.44 -15.14
CA ASP A 21 15.99 19.70 -13.69
C ASP A 21 15.00 18.75 -12.97
N ALA A 22 13.82 18.52 -13.57
CA ALA A 22 12.84 17.57 -13.03
C ALA A 22 13.34 16.12 -13.06
N LEU A 23 14.04 15.71 -14.12
CA LEU A 23 14.65 14.39 -14.24
C LEU A 23 15.75 14.18 -13.21
N GLU A 24 16.61 15.19 -12.99
CA GLU A 24 17.65 15.14 -11.97
C GLU A 24 17.04 14.95 -10.58
N LYS A 25 16.04 15.77 -10.24
CA LYS A 25 15.32 15.65 -8.97
C LYS A 25 14.68 14.27 -8.79
N ALA A 26 13.97 13.77 -9.81
CA ALA A 26 13.34 12.46 -9.75
C ALA A 26 14.37 11.33 -9.60
N SER A 27 15.54 11.46 -10.23
CA SER A 27 16.64 10.50 -10.13
C SER A 27 17.25 10.48 -8.72
N GLN A 28 17.45 11.66 -8.12
CA GLN A 28 17.91 11.79 -6.74
C GLN A 28 16.89 11.17 -5.76
N GLU A 29 15.61 11.50 -5.90
CA GLU A 29 14.54 10.92 -5.07
C GLU A 29 14.46 9.39 -5.19
N PHE A 30 14.62 8.87 -6.42
CA PHE A 30 14.67 7.44 -6.66
C PHE A 30 15.89 6.78 -5.99
N LEU A 31 17.08 7.37 -6.11
CA LEU A 31 18.30 6.88 -5.44
C LEU A 31 18.12 6.86 -3.93
N HIS A 32 17.59 7.92 -3.33
CA HIS A 32 17.30 7.96 -1.90
C HIS A 32 16.30 6.87 -1.48
N SER A 33 15.28 6.61 -2.28
CA SER A 33 14.29 5.57 -2.01
C SER A 33 14.92 4.16 -2.06
N VAL A 34 15.77 3.89 -3.07
CA VAL A 34 16.49 2.61 -3.18
C VAL A 34 17.44 2.41 -1.99
N ILE A 35 18.15 3.45 -1.55
CA ILE A 35 19.04 3.38 -0.38
C ILE A 35 18.23 3.08 0.89
N ALA A 36 17.11 3.78 1.10
CA ALA A 36 16.25 3.56 2.25
C ALA A 36 15.69 2.13 2.27
N GLU A 37 15.26 1.61 1.13
CA GLU A 37 14.72 0.26 1.02
C GLU A 37 15.81 -0.81 1.20
N ALA A 38 17.02 -0.60 0.66
CA ALA A 38 18.14 -1.52 0.88
C ALA A 38 18.52 -1.60 2.36
N ASN A 39 18.54 -0.46 3.08
CA ASN A 39 18.73 -0.43 4.53
C ASN A 39 17.58 -1.11 5.28
N ARG A 40 16.34 -0.97 4.80
CA ARG A 40 15.17 -1.66 5.38
C ARG A 40 15.29 -3.18 5.25
N LEU A 41 15.75 -3.67 4.10
CA LEU A 41 15.99 -5.09 3.86
C LEU A 41 17.13 -5.62 4.74
N GLU A 42 18.22 -4.86 4.87
CA GLU A 42 19.31 -5.18 5.80
C GLU A 42 18.78 -5.30 7.22
N SER A 43 18.07 -4.30 7.72
CA SER A 43 17.52 -4.30 9.07
C SER A 43 16.54 -5.47 9.31
N SER A 44 15.80 -5.87 8.28
CA SER A 44 14.90 -7.03 8.35
C SER A 44 15.65 -8.36 8.44
N HIS A 45 16.80 -8.48 7.79
CA HIS A 45 17.60 -9.71 7.76
C HIS A 45 18.62 -9.79 8.91
N ASN A 46 19.04 -8.64 9.45
CA ASN A 46 19.99 -8.56 10.56
C ASN A 46 19.30 -8.72 11.92
N THR A 47 18.70 -9.90 12.14
CA THR A 47 18.05 -10.25 13.42
C THR A 47 19.04 -10.27 14.59
N GLY A 48 20.33 -10.46 14.31
CA GLY A 48 21.42 -10.51 15.30
C GLY A 48 21.89 -9.13 15.80
N LYS A 49 21.38 -8.02 15.26
CA LYS A 49 21.81 -6.64 15.59
C LYS A 49 23.33 -6.44 15.45
N GLY A 50 23.96 -7.15 14.50
CA GLY A 50 25.36 -6.95 14.16
C GLY A 50 25.59 -5.62 13.46
N PRO A 51 26.84 -5.27 13.13
CA PRO A 51 27.14 -4.11 12.30
C PRO A 51 26.34 -4.16 10.98
N PRO A 52 25.72 -3.06 10.54
CA PRO A 52 24.89 -3.08 9.36
C PRO A 52 25.74 -3.28 8.09
N GLU A 53 25.33 -4.22 7.25
CA GLU A 53 26.00 -4.52 5.98
C GLU A 53 24.98 -4.66 4.85
N VAL A 54 24.92 -3.65 3.99
CA VAL A 54 24.07 -3.68 2.79
C VAL A 54 24.81 -4.42 1.68
N THR A 55 24.29 -5.59 1.30
CA THR A 55 24.87 -6.42 0.23
C THR A 55 24.37 -6.00 -1.16
N GLN A 56 25.09 -6.41 -2.21
CA GLN A 56 24.65 -6.20 -3.60
C GLN A 56 23.24 -6.77 -3.87
N ALA A 57 22.93 -7.93 -3.29
CA ALA A 57 21.61 -8.56 -3.43
C ALA A 57 20.50 -7.65 -2.89
N MET A 58 20.71 -7.06 -1.70
CA MET A 58 19.74 -6.14 -1.09
C MET A 58 19.50 -4.89 -1.94
N VAL A 59 20.54 -4.34 -2.59
CA VAL A 59 20.38 -3.21 -3.51
C VAL A 59 19.60 -3.62 -4.76
N SER A 60 19.89 -4.80 -5.33
CA SER A 60 19.16 -5.32 -6.49
C SER A 60 17.68 -5.53 -6.17
N ASP A 61 17.39 -6.13 -5.02
CA ASP A 61 16.03 -6.36 -4.54
C ASP A 61 15.31 -5.03 -4.27
N ALA A 62 15.97 -4.06 -3.63
CA ALA A 62 15.42 -2.73 -3.39
C ALA A 62 15.01 -2.02 -4.71
N VAL A 63 15.82 -2.12 -5.76
CA VAL A 63 15.47 -1.58 -7.09
C VAL A 63 14.23 -2.25 -7.67
N VAL A 64 14.12 -3.58 -7.57
CA VAL A 64 12.95 -4.33 -8.06
C VAL A 64 11.70 -3.95 -7.27
N ILE A 65 11.80 -3.84 -5.94
CA ILE A 65 10.70 -3.43 -5.07
C ILE A 65 10.25 -2.02 -5.41
N GLN A 66 11.18 -1.07 -5.57
CA GLN A 66 10.85 0.32 -5.90
C GLN A 66 10.13 0.42 -7.25
N LYS A 67 10.61 -0.32 -8.27
CA LYS A 67 9.95 -0.39 -9.59
C LYS A 67 8.53 -0.97 -9.51
N ARG A 68 8.31 -1.99 -8.67
CA ARG A 68 6.97 -2.56 -8.45
C ARG A 68 6.07 -1.65 -7.61
N SER A 69 6.64 -0.93 -6.65
CA SER A 69 5.91 -0.02 -5.75
C SER A 69 5.33 1.18 -6.50
N VAL A 70 6.02 1.69 -7.53
CA VAL A 70 5.49 2.73 -8.44
C VAL A 70 4.15 2.30 -9.07
N ASN A 71 3.93 0.99 -9.24
CA ASN A 71 2.72 0.46 -9.86
C ASN A 71 1.62 0.09 -8.85
N GLN A 72 1.84 0.28 -7.55
CA GLN A 72 0.80 0.05 -6.55
C GLN A 72 -0.09 1.28 -6.42
N ARG A 73 -1.33 1.17 -6.90
CA ARG A 73 -2.36 2.19 -6.73
C ARG A 73 -2.56 2.43 -5.22
N LYS A 74 -2.27 3.65 -4.76
CA LYS A 74 -2.50 4.01 -3.35
C LYS A 74 -4.00 3.91 -3.07
N VAL A 75 -4.38 2.94 -2.24
CA VAL A 75 -5.77 2.78 -1.82
C VAL A 75 -6.17 3.99 -0.96
N PRO A 76 -7.17 4.78 -1.38
CA PRO A 76 -7.58 5.97 -0.65
C PRO A 76 -8.13 5.61 0.74
N LEU A 77 -7.98 6.53 1.69
CA LEU A 77 -8.30 6.31 3.11
C LEU A 77 -9.76 5.90 3.34
N TYR A 78 -10.70 6.43 2.54
CA TYR A 78 -12.13 6.09 2.67
C TYR A 78 -12.41 4.60 2.42
N ILE A 79 -11.66 3.94 1.52
CA ILE A 79 -11.80 2.50 1.25
C ILE A 79 -11.32 1.70 2.46
N LYS A 80 -10.22 2.14 3.10
CA LYS A 80 -9.73 1.50 4.33
C LYS A 80 -10.76 1.59 5.46
N LEU A 81 -11.42 2.74 5.62
CA LEU A 81 -12.48 2.91 6.61
C LEU A 81 -13.70 2.02 6.31
N LEU A 82 -14.10 1.93 5.04
CA LEU A 82 -15.23 1.11 4.61
C LEU A 82 -14.98 -0.39 4.84
N ARG A 83 -13.72 -0.83 4.72
CA ARG A 83 -13.29 -2.20 5.05
C ARG A 83 -13.36 -2.51 6.55
N ILE A 84 -12.96 -1.56 7.40
CA ILE A 84 -13.10 -1.72 8.86
C ILE A 84 -14.58 -1.78 9.23
N LEU A 85 -15.39 -0.88 8.66
CA LEU A 85 -16.81 -0.80 8.95
C LEU A 85 -17.56 -2.07 8.52
N SER A 86 -17.30 -2.58 7.32
CA SER A 86 -17.88 -3.85 6.85
C SER A 86 -17.53 -5.03 7.74
N ALA A 87 -16.28 -5.14 8.20
CA ALA A 87 -15.87 -6.20 9.13
C ALA A 87 -16.60 -6.11 10.48
N VAL A 88 -16.78 -4.91 11.03
CA VAL A 88 -17.52 -4.69 12.28
C VAL A 88 -19.00 -5.03 12.10
N LEU A 89 -19.64 -4.61 11.00
CA LEU A 89 -21.03 -4.95 10.70
C LEU A 89 -21.24 -6.46 10.46
N ALA A 90 -20.31 -7.12 9.78
CA ALA A 90 -20.35 -8.57 9.61
C ALA A 90 -20.27 -9.30 10.95
N THR A 91 -19.42 -8.81 11.85
CA THR A 91 -19.30 -9.36 13.20
C THR A 91 -20.57 -9.09 14.02
N ALA A 92 -21.11 -7.86 13.95
CA ALA A 92 -22.32 -7.47 14.65
C ALA A 92 -23.54 -8.28 14.17
N SER A 93 -23.68 -8.52 12.86
CA SER A 93 -24.76 -9.36 12.32
C SER A 93 -24.64 -10.81 12.79
N GLY A 94 -23.43 -11.35 12.93
CA GLY A 94 -23.20 -12.65 13.58
C GLY A 94 -23.67 -12.67 15.04
N PHE A 95 -23.35 -11.63 15.83
CA PHE A 95 -23.80 -11.53 17.22
C PHE A 95 -25.31 -11.31 17.37
N MET A 96 -25.96 -10.70 16.37
CA MET A 96 -27.41 -10.52 16.35
C MET A 96 -28.18 -11.80 16.00
N TYR A 97 -27.50 -12.89 15.64
CA TYR A 97 -28.16 -14.16 15.36
C TYR A 97 -28.65 -14.81 16.67
N ASP A 98 -29.91 -14.57 16.99
CA ASP A 98 -30.62 -15.13 18.15
C ASP A 98 -32.00 -15.62 17.69
N ALA A 99 -32.18 -16.95 17.66
CA ALA A 99 -33.36 -17.60 17.11
C ALA A 99 -34.66 -17.23 17.85
N ASP A 100 -34.58 -16.93 19.14
CA ASP A 100 -35.75 -16.56 19.95
C ASP A 100 -36.13 -15.10 19.68
N ARG A 101 -35.13 -14.21 19.57
CA ARG A 101 -35.37 -12.78 19.26
C ARG A 101 -35.77 -12.55 17.82
N LEU A 102 -35.33 -13.38 16.89
CA LEU A 102 -35.70 -13.34 15.46
C LEU A 102 -37.21 -13.54 15.21
N GLN A 103 -37.95 -14.08 16.18
CA GLN A 103 -39.42 -14.18 16.08
C GLN A 103 -40.13 -12.83 16.25
N SER A 104 -39.46 -11.83 16.82
CA SER A 104 -39.99 -10.47 16.91
C SER A 104 -39.91 -9.77 15.55
N PRO A 105 -41.03 -9.30 14.97
CA PRO A 105 -41.04 -8.65 13.65
C PRO A 105 -40.09 -7.44 13.57
N ILE A 106 -39.98 -6.68 14.66
CA ILE A 106 -39.11 -5.51 14.74
C ILE A 106 -37.63 -5.93 14.73
N TYR A 107 -37.27 -6.96 15.50
CA TYR A 107 -35.90 -7.45 15.56
C TYR A 107 -35.46 -8.07 14.23
N MET A 108 -36.36 -8.82 13.59
CA MET A 108 -36.15 -9.40 12.26
C MET A 108 -35.90 -8.33 11.19
N LEU A 109 -36.67 -7.23 11.19
CA LEU A 109 -36.45 -6.12 10.25
C LEU A 109 -35.08 -5.46 10.45
N VAL A 110 -34.67 -5.22 11.70
CA VAL A 110 -33.35 -4.65 12.02
C VAL A 110 -32.23 -5.61 11.60
N PHE A 111 -32.40 -6.91 11.83
CA PHE A 111 -31.44 -7.94 11.43
C PHE A 111 -31.26 -8.01 9.90
N ILE A 112 -32.36 -8.03 9.13
CA ILE A 112 -32.32 -8.02 7.66
C ILE A 112 -31.66 -6.74 7.15
N GLY A 113 -31.98 -5.59 7.74
CA GLY A 113 -31.33 -4.31 7.41
C GLY A 113 -29.82 -4.34 7.64
N CYS A 114 -29.39 -4.89 8.78
CA CYS A 114 -27.98 -5.03 9.13
C CYS A 114 -27.22 -5.95 8.15
N ILE A 115 -27.79 -7.12 7.81
CA ILE A 115 -27.20 -8.03 6.81
C ILE A 115 -27.12 -7.38 5.44
N THR A 116 -28.20 -6.73 5.00
CA THR A 116 -28.25 -6.06 3.69
C THR A 116 -27.18 -4.97 3.60
N ALA A 117 -27.06 -4.13 4.64
CA ALA A 117 -26.01 -3.12 4.71
C ALA A 117 -24.61 -3.75 4.68
N THR A 118 -24.40 -4.84 5.42
CA THR A 118 -23.13 -5.58 5.44
C THR A 118 -22.74 -6.05 4.04
N ILE A 119 -23.67 -6.66 3.30
CA ILE A 119 -23.42 -7.16 1.93
C ILE A 119 -23.06 -6.00 1.00
N LEU A 120 -23.84 -4.92 1.04
CA LEU A 120 -23.60 -3.74 0.18
C LEU A 120 -22.25 -3.09 0.47
N LEU A 121 -21.93 -2.84 1.74
CA LEU A 121 -20.64 -2.25 2.12
C LEU A 121 -19.48 -3.16 1.72
N THR A 122 -19.59 -4.47 1.96
CA THR A 122 -18.52 -5.41 1.60
C THR A 122 -18.30 -5.43 0.09
N THR A 123 -19.39 -5.47 -0.69
CA THR A 123 -19.33 -5.48 -2.16
C THR A 123 -18.71 -4.20 -2.71
N LEU A 124 -19.12 -3.03 -2.20
CA LEU A 124 -18.53 -1.75 -2.58
C LEU A 124 -17.05 -1.67 -2.20
N SER A 125 -16.67 -2.19 -1.03
CA SER A 125 -15.27 -2.23 -0.62
C SER A 125 -14.41 -3.06 -1.57
N THR A 126 -14.93 -4.18 -2.08
CA THR A 126 -14.19 -5.09 -2.97
C THR A 126 -14.16 -4.59 -4.41
N MET A 127 -15.21 -3.92 -4.89
CA MET A 127 -15.27 -3.36 -6.24
C MET A 127 -14.40 -2.11 -6.43
N LEU A 128 -14.16 -1.35 -5.35
CA LEU A 128 -13.36 -0.13 -5.38
C LEU A 128 -11.85 -0.37 -5.16
N GLU A 129 -11.46 -1.63 -4.90
CA GLU A 129 -10.08 -2.10 -4.86
C GLU A 129 -9.41 -2.02 -6.25
#